data_AF-A0A4W2I8P9-F1
#
_entry.id   AF-A0A4W2I8P9-F1
#
_cell.length_a   1.000
_cell.length_b   1.000
_cell.length_c   1.000
_cell.angle_alpha   90.00
_cell.angle_beta   90.00
_cell.angle_gamma   90.00
#
_symmetry.space_group_name_H-M   'P 1'
#
loop_
_entity.id
_entity.type
_entity.pdbx_description
1 polymer ?
#
loop_
_entity_poly.entity_id
_entity_poly.type
_entity_poly.pdbx_seq_one_letter_code
_entity_poly.pdbx_strand_id
1 'polypeptide(L)'
;MVKRVAIIGAGVSGLASIQCCLEEGLELICFERSNEVGGLWEFSDHSEEGRASIYKSVFTNSSKEMMCFPDFPYPDDYPNYMHQSKVQDYIKTFAQKKNLLRYIQFETLVTSIKKCPNFLITGQWEVVSEKDEKQESTIFDAVMICSGHHVYPNLPTDSFPGLDRFQGHYLHSRDYKGPEVYKGKRVLVIGLGNSGCDIAVELSRLVTQVIISTRSGSWVMSRVWDDGYPWDMLYVTRFASFLQNALPSFVSDWLYVKKMNTWFKHENYGLMPLNSTLRKEPVFNDELPSRILCGTITIKPSVKEFTETSAMFEDGTVFEAIDYVIFATGYGYAYPFLEDSIIKSRNNEVTLYKGIFPPFLEKPTLAVIGLVQSLGATIPTADLQARWAVKVFANSCTLPTTNEMMDDIEEKMGKKLKWFGQSQTLQTDYITYMDELGSFIGAKPNIPWLFLTDPQLALEVFFGPCSPYQFRLMGPGKWDGARNAILTQWDRTLKPTRTRAVGEAKRPQPFYNLLKILLFPVLLLAVLLEFY
;
A
#
# COMPACT_ATOMS: atom_id res chain seq x y z
N MET A 1 -30.68 -7.11 11.57
CA MET A 1 -29.84 -5.89 11.60
C MET A 1 -28.60 -6.28 12.37
N VAL A 2 -27.41 -6.05 11.79
CA VAL A 2 -26.14 -6.41 12.43
C VAL A 2 -25.99 -5.59 13.70
N LYS A 3 -25.73 -6.25 14.83
CA LYS A 3 -25.41 -5.61 16.09
C LYS A 3 -23.99 -5.95 16.53
N ARG A 4 -23.60 -7.23 16.42
CA ARG A 4 -22.29 -7.73 16.88
C ARG A 4 -21.36 -8.05 15.72
N VAL A 5 -20.18 -7.44 15.69
CA VAL A 5 -19.16 -7.61 14.64
C VAL A 5 -17.89 -8.26 15.20
N ALA A 6 -17.40 -9.32 14.57
CA ALA A 6 -16.07 -9.85 14.83
C ALA A 6 -15.04 -9.20 13.91
N ILE A 7 -13.90 -8.77 14.46
CA ILE A 7 -12.79 -8.18 13.71
C ILE A 7 -11.55 -9.04 13.88
N ILE A 8 -10.95 -9.48 12.77
CA ILE A 8 -9.83 -10.45 12.78
C ILE A 8 -8.50 -9.73 12.54
N GLY A 9 -7.74 -9.50 13.62
CA GLY A 9 -6.45 -8.80 13.62
C GLY A 9 -6.57 -7.32 14.04
N ALA A 10 -5.61 -6.86 14.86
CA ALA A 10 -5.49 -5.50 15.38
C ALA A 10 -4.34 -4.71 14.73
N GLY A 11 -4.03 -5.01 13.46
CA GLY A 11 -3.22 -4.15 12.61
C GLY A 11 -3.96 -2.86 12.22
N VAL A 12 -3.37 -2.07 11.32
CA VAL A 12 -3.98 -0.83 10.80
C VAL A 12 -5.42 -1.03 10.32
N SER A 13 -5.69 -2.07 9.53
CA SER A 13 -7.04 -2.40 9.04
C SER A 13 -8.02 -2.72 10.18
N GLY A 14 -7.55 -3.42 11.21
CA GLY A 14 -8.34 -3.77 12.39
C GLY A 14 -8.73 -2.55 13.19
N LEU A 15 -7.76 -1.68 13.49
CA LEU A 15 -8.01 -0.45 14.24
C LEU A 15 -8.95 0.51 13.48
N ALA A 16 -8.80 0.61 12.15
CA ALA A 16 -9.74 1.33 11.30
C ALA A 16 -11.17 0.77 11.45
N SER A 17 -11.29 -0.56 11.38
CA SER A 17 -12.56 -1.28 11.52
C SER A 17 -13.21 -1.08 12.89
N ILE A 18 -12.43 -1.11 13.98
CA ILE A 18 -12.93 -0.83 15.32
C ILE A 18 -13.48 0.59 15.39
N GLN A 19 -12.71 1.61 14.96
CA GLN A 19 -13.19 3.00 14.99
C GLN A 19 -14.50 3.16 14.20
N CYS A 20 -14.56 2.60 12.99
CA CYS A 20 -15.73 2.76 12.13
C CYS A 20 -16.98 2.05 12.71
N CYS A 21 -16.81 0.87 13.32
CA CYS A 21 -17.91 0.19 13.99
C CYS A 21 -18.48 1.03 15.15
N LEU A 22 -17.60 1.68 15.93
CA LEU A 22 -18.01 2.56 17.02
C LEU A 22 -18.74 3.80 16.52
N GLU A 23 -18.29 4.39 15.40
CA GLU A 23 -18.93 5.56 14.78
C GLU A 23 -20.36 5.27 14.30
N GLU A 24 -20.65 4.02 13.89
CA GLU A 24 -22.01 3.58 13.51
C GLU A 24 -22.78 2.91 14.69
N GLY A 25 -22.22 2.89 15.90
CA GLY A 25 -22.89 2.35 17.09
C GLY A 25 -23.02 0.82 17.13
N LEU A 26 -22.13 0.09 16.45
CA LEU A 26 -22.09 -1.38 16.46
C LEU A 26 -21.33 -1.90 17.69
N GLU A 27 -21.77 -3.05 18.22
CA GLU A 27 -21.02 -3.82 19.21
C GLU A 27 -19.96 -4.66 18.51
N LEU A 28 -18.76 -4.77 19.09
CA LEU A 28 -17.66 -5.45 18.41
C LEU A 28 -16.72 -6.16 19.38
N ILE A 29 -16.05 -7.19 18.87
CA ILE A 29 -14.90 -7.83 19.49
C ILE A 29 -13.82 -7.98 18.41
N CYS A 30 -12.63 -7.47 18.69
CA CYS A 30 -11.46 -7.67 17.86
C CYS A 30 -10.58 -8.77 18.46
N PHE A 31 -10.20 -9.74 17.66
CA PHE A 31 -9.31 -10.83 18.05
C PHE A 31 -7.91 -10.57 17.46
N GLU A 32 -6.90 -10.46 18.32
CA GLU A 32 -5.51 -10.29 17.94
C GLU A 32 -4.70 -11.46 18.47
N ARG A 33 -3.98 -12.13 17.58
CA ARG A 33 -3.21 -13.33 17.93
C ARG A 33 -1.95 -13.02 18.74
N SER A 34 -1.42 -11.80 18.64
CA SER A 34 -0.28 -11.32 19.40
C SER A 34 -0.72 -10.54 20.64
N ASN A 35 0.25 -10.04 21.40
CA ASN A 35 0.02 -9.25 22.62
C ASN A 35 -0.02 -7.74 22.39
N GLU A 36 0.11 -7.28 21.14
CA GLU A 36 0.22 -5.85 20.79
C GLU A 36 -0.54 -5.49 19.50
N VAL A 37 -0.88 -4.20 19.38
CA VAL A 37 -1.50 -3.66 18.16
C VAL A 37 -0.46 -3.33 17.09
N GLY A 38 -0.93 -3.07 15.86
CA GLY A 38 -0.12 -2.53 14.77
C GLY A 38 0.35 -3.57 13.76
N GLY A 39 0.41 -4.84 14.14
CA GLY A 39 0.71 -5.95 13.24
C GLY A 39 2.07 -5.77 12.56
N LEU A 40 2.08 -5.57 11.24
CA LEU A 40 3.29 -5.42 10.43
C LEU A 40 4.27 -4.35 10.97
N TRP A 41 3.77 -3.26 11.56
CA TRP A 41 4.60 -2.15 12.03
C TRP A 41 5.26 -2.41 13.39
N GLU A 42 4.87 -3.47 14.09
CA GLU A 42 5.56 -3.91 15.29
C GLU A 42 6.75 -4.79 14.92
N PHE A 43 7.95 -4.23 14.98
CA PHE A 43 9.17 -5.01 14.71
C PHE A 43 9.45 -6.00 15.84
N SER A 44 9.73 -7.25 15.46
CA SER A 44 10.26 -8.31 16.30
C SER A 44 11.54 -8.88 15.67
N ASP A 45 12.51 -9.31 16.49
CA ASP A 45 13.76 -9.92 16.02
C ASP A 45 13.55 -11.28 15.34
N HIS A 46 12.40 -11.93 15.54
CA HIS A 46 12.06 -13.22 14.95
C HIS A 46 10.80 -13.13 14.07
N SER A 47 10.72 -13.95 13.03
CA SER A 47 9.49 -14.11 12.25
C SER A 47 8.53 -15.02 13.01
N GLU A 48 7.31 -14.54 13.22
CA GLU A 48 6.24 -15.29 13.88
C GLU A 48 5.28 -15.86 12.84
N GLU A 49 4.95 -17.16 12.95
CA GLU A 49 4.09 -17.82 11.96
C GLU A 49 2.71 -17.18 11.89
N GLY A 50 2.19 -16.98 10.67
CA GLY A 50 0.96 -16.24 10.40
C GLY A 50 0.92 -14.79 10.91
N ARG A 51 2.07 -14.15 11.15
CA ARG A 51 2.22 -12.68 11.26
C ARG A 51 3.18 -12.16 10.19
N ALA A 52 2.94 -10.93 9.74
CA ALA A 52 3.89 -10.24 8.86
C ALA A 52 5.20 -9.99 9.61
N SER A 53 6.31 -9.93 8.88
CA SER A 53 7.63 -9.73 9.46
C SER A 53 8.37 -8.67 8.65
N ILE A 54 8.88 -7.66 9.36
CA ILE A 54 9.68 -6.58 8.80
C ILE A 54 11.13 -6.67 9.29
N TYR A 55 12.05 -6.07 8.52
CA TYR A 55 13.44 -5.88 8.93
C TYR A 55 13.62 -4.57 9.68
N LYS A 56 14.71 -4.48 10.46
CA LYS A 56 14.88 -3.44 11.47
C LYS A 56 14.88 -2.03 10.87
N SER A 57 15.47 -1.87 9.70
CA SER A 57 15.69 -0.59 9.03
C SER A 57 14.55 -0.12 8.13
N VAL A 58 13.36 -0.73 8.20
CA VAL A 58 12.21 -0.28 7.39
C VAL A 58 11.87 1.18 7.72
N PHE A 59 11.84 2.00 6.67
CA PHE A 59 11.21 3.31 6.65
C PHE A 59 9.99 3.30 5.76
N THR A 60 8.99 4.14 6.07
CA THR A 60 7.84 4.34 5.20
C THR A 60 8.30 4.81 3.81
N ASN A 61 7.62 4.33 2.78
CA ASN A 61 7.76 4.80 1.40
C ASN A 61 6.64 5.78 1.02
N SER A 62 5.60 5.91 1.85
CA SER A 62 4.63 7.02 1.82
C SER A 62 4.95 8.08 2.87
N SER A 63 4.59 9.33 2.59
CA SER A 63 4.85 10.48 3.46
C SER A 63 3.77 10.64 4.54
N LYS A 64 4.15 11.22 5.67
CA LYS A 64 3.29 11.36 6.86
C LYS A 64 1.93 12.00 6.55
N GLU A 65 1.90 13.06 5.77
CA GLU A 65 0.65 13.76 5.42
C GLU A 65 -0.22 12.96 4.43
N MET A 66 0.33 11.91 3.79
CA MET A 66 -0.36 11.03 2.85
C MET A 66 -0.76 9.67 3.45
N MET A 67 -0.26 9.34 4.65
CA MET A 67 -0.44 8.03 5.28
C MET A 67 -1.05 8.06 6.69
N CYS A 68 -1.73 9.13 7.07
CA CYS A 68 -2.43 9.24 8.35
C CYS A 68 -3.88 8.76 8.24
N PHE A 69 -4.48 8.45 9.39
CA PHE A 69 -5.94 8.38 9.50
C PHE A 69 -6.52 9.77 9.19
N PRO A 70 -7.59 9.88 8.37
CA PRO A 70 -8.12 11.16 7.90
C PRO A 70 -8.51 12.18 8.98
N ASP A 71 -8.76 11.76 10.21
CA ASP A 71 -9.13 12.59 11.36
C ASP A 71 -8.07 12.57 12.48
N PHE A 72 -6.87 12.06 12.20
CA PHE A 72 -5.78 11.96 13.17
C PHE A 72 -4.41 12.16 12.50
N PRO A 73 -4.01 13.42 12.21
CA PRO A 73 -2.70 13.73 11.63
C PRO A 73 -1.53 13.21 12.47
N TYR A 74 -0.38 12.95 11.83
CA TYR A 74 0.86 12.72 12.57
C TYR A 74 1.28 13.98 13.35
N PRO A 75 2.05 13.85 14.44
CA PRO A 75 2.62 15.00 15.13
C PRO A 75 3.47 15.87 14.19
N ASP A 76 3.40 17.18 14.39
CA ASP A 76 4.09 18.16 13.53
C ASP A 76 5.59 17.88 13.35
N ASP A 77 6.25 17.43 14.43
CA ASP A 77 7.70 17.24 14.48
C ASP A 77 8.16 15.86 13.96
N TYR A 78 7.22 14.99 13.58
CA TYR A 78 7.58 13.71 12.96
C TYR A 78 8.24 13.93 11.59
N PRO A 79 9.25 13.12 11.22
CA PRO A 79 9.84 13.19 9.88
C PRO A 79 8.80 12.79 8.82
N ASN A 80 8.96 13.30 7.60
CA ASN A 80 8.02 13.01 6.51
C ASN A 80 8.00 11.52 6.14
N TYR A 81 9.15 10.85 6.21
CA TYR A 81 9.27 9.40 6.08
C TYR A 81 9.78 8.84 7.40
N MET A 82 9.12 7.82 7.92
CA MET A 82 9.24 7.42 9.32
C MET A 82 9.87 6.04 9.42
N HIS A 83 10.78 5.87 10.38
CA HIS A 83 11.21 4.54 10.80
C HIS A 83 9.99 3.76 11.32
N GLN A 84 9.96 2.44 11.13
CA GLN A 84 8.84 1.58 11.58
C GLN A 84 8.41 1.86 13.02
N SER A 85 9.35 2.14 13.93
CA SER A 85 9.04 2.39 15.34
C SER A 85 8.21 3.66 15.55
N LYS A 86 8.42 4.71 14.73
CA LYS A 86 7.62 5.94 14.78
C LYS A 86 6.20 5.70 14.27
N VAL A 87 6.03 4.82 13.29
CA VAL A 87 4.70 4.41 12.81
C VAL A 87 3.99 3.61 13.89
N GLN A 88 4.69 2.70 14.56
CA GLN A 88 4.15 1.93 15.68
C GLN A 88 3.74 2.84 16.85
N ASP A 89 4.55 3.85 17.19
CA ASP A 89 4.20 4.86 18.20
C ASP A 89 2.91 5.60 17.83
N TYR A 90 2.76 6.00 16.57
CA TYR A 90 1.55 6.66 16.06
C TYR A 90 0.32 5.74 16.16
N ILE A 91 0.44 4.48 15.76
CA ILE A 91 -0.64 3.49 15.82
C ILE A 91 -1.09 3.27 17.27
N LYS A 92 -0.14 3.08 18.19
CA LYS A 92 -0.44 2.94 19.63
C LYS A 92 -1.13 4.18 20.17
N THR A 93 -0.64 5.38 19.83
CA THR A 93 -1.23 6.65 20.24
C THR A 93 -2.66 6.80 19.72
N PHE A 94 -2.91 6.43 18.46
CA PHE A 94 -4.23 6.43 17.85
C PHE A 94 -5.18 5.48 18.59
N ALA A 95 -4.77 4.24 18.80
CA ALA A 95 -5.57 3.23 19.51
C ALA A 95 -5.90 3.66 20.95
N GLN A 96 -4.95 4.31 21.64
CA GLN A 96 -5.17 4.86 22.98
C GLN A 96 -6.11 6.06 22.98
N LYS A 97 -5.87 7.08 22.14
CA LYS A 97 -6.67 8.32 22.11
C LYS A 97 -8.10 8.09 21.64
N LYS A 98 -8.31 7.13 20.73
CA LYS A 98 -9.65 6.70 20.28
C LYS A 98 -10.26 5.62 21.19
N ASN A 99 -9.52 5.20 22.21
CA ASN A 99 -9.92 4.20 23.20
C ASN A 99 -10.36 2.86 22.57
N LEU A 100 -9.62 2.39 21.56
CA LEU A 100 -9.91 1.18 20.81
C LEU A 100 -9.46 -0.09 21.56
N LEU A 101 -8.43 0.03 22.42
CA LEU A 101 -7.80 -1.12 23.10
C LEU A 101 -8.77 -1.97 23.93
N ARG A 102 -9.84 -1.36 24.49
CA ARG A 102 -10.83 -2.06 25.32
C ARG A 102 -11.63 -3.12 24.56
N TYR A 103 -11.62 -3.08 23.23
CA TYR A 103 -12.37 -3.98 22.38
C TYR A 103 -11.51 -5.10 21.78
N ILE A 104 -10.23 -5.15 22.13
CA ILE A 104 -9.26 -6.10 21.58
C ILE A 104 -8.99 -7.20 22.61
N GLN A 105 -9.18 -8.44 22.19
CA GLN A 105 -8.73 -9.62 22.89
C GLN A 105 -7.40 -10.07 22.29
N PHE A 106 -6.32 -9.76 23.01
CA PHE A 106 -4.97 -10.17 22.67
C PHE A 106 -4.72 -11.64 23.01
N GLU A 107 -3.70 -12.20 22.36
CA GLU A 107 -3.29 -13.61 22.48
C GLU A 107 -4.45 -14.57 22.17
N THR A 108 -5.34 -14.15 21.26
CA THR A 108 -6.51 -14.90 20.84
C THR A 108 -6.46 -15.15 19.34
N LEU A 109 -6.14 -16.39 18.96
CA LEU A 109 -6.07 -16.81 17.55
C LEU A 109 -7.46 -17.21 17.05
N VAL A 110 -7.92 -16.64 15.94
CA VAL A 110 -9.11 -17.16 15.25
C VAL A 110 -8.73 -18.33 14.36
N THR A 111 -9.26 -19.50 14.67
CA THR A 111 -8.94 -20.76 13.99
C THR A 111 -9.98 -21.14 12.94
N SER A 112 -11.24 -20.69 13.09
CA SER A 112 -12.30 -20.98 12.13
C SER A 112 -13.40 -19.91 12.12
N ILE A 113 -13.94 -19.64 10.93
CA ILE A 113 -15.08 -18.76 10.67
C ILE A 113 -16.01 -19.50 9.72
N LYS A 114 -17.21 -19.84 10.19
CA LYS A 114 -18.20 -20.63 9.44
C LYS A 114 -19.54 -19.92 9.39
N LYS A 115 -20.26 -20.11 8.28
CA LYS A 115 -21.66 -19.70 8.19
C LYS A 115 -22.47 -20.48 9.23
N CYS A 116 -23.33 -19.81 10.02
CA CYS A 116 -24.27 -20.53 10.87
C CYS A 116 -25.26 -21.36 10.02
N PRO A 117 -25.84 -22.47 10.54
CA PRO A 117 -26.78 -23.30 9.78
C PRO A 117 -27.98 -22.55 9.16
N ASN A 118 -28.39 -21.44 9.76
CA ASN A 118 -29.48 -20.58 9.30
C ASN A 118 -29.01 -19.30 8.58
N PHE A 119 -27.80 -19.28 8.02
CA PHE A 119 -27.16 -18.12 7.38
C PHE A 119 -28.04 -17.42 6.33
N LEU A 120 -28.79 -18.18 5.52
CA LEU A 120 -29.68 -17.62 4.50
C LEU A 120 -30.74 -16.66 5.08
N ILE A 121 -31.10 -16.86 6.35
CA ILE A 121 -32.06 -16.04 7.08
C ILE A 121 -31.33 -14.99 7.92
N THR A 122 -30.34 -15.42 8.72
CA THR A 122 -29.69 -14.58 9.75
C THR A 122 -28.49 -13.79 9.26
N GLY A 123 -27.71 -14.34 8.32
CA GLY A 123 -26.40 -13.81 7.92
C GLY A 123 -25.31 -13.97 8.97
N GLN A 124 -25.54 -14.78 10.01
CA GLN A 124 -24.65 -14.90 11.16
C GLN A 124 -23.49 -15.88 10.96
N TRP A 125 -22.39 -15.60 11.64
CA TRP A 125 -21.15 -16.35 11.58
C TRP A 125 -20.83 -16.96 12.94
N GLU A 126 -20.38 -18.22 12.92
CA GLU A 126 -19.73 -18.86 14.04
C GLU A 126 -18.22 -18.58 13.93
N VAL A 127 -17.66 -17.91 14.93
CA VAL A 127 -16.23 -17.60 15.02
C VAL A 127 -15.64 -18.43 16.15
N VAL A 128 -14.70 -19.32 15.80
CA VAL A 128 -13.94 -20.14 16.75
C VAL A 128 -12.61 -19.46 17.01
N SER A 129 -12.38 -19.13 18.27
CA SER A 129 -11.16 -18.51 18.76
C SER A 129 -10.47 -19.40 19.78
N GLU A 130 -9.14 -19.33 19.83
CA GLU A 130 -8.30 -20.12 20.71
C GLU A 130 -7.41 -19.19 21.54
N LYS A 131 -7.45 -19.37 22.86
CA LYS A 131 -6.61 -18.67 23.83
C LYS A 131 -6.20 -19.63 24.93
N ASP A 132 -4.92 -19.68 25.27
CA ASP A 132 -4.37 -20.59 26.29
C ASP A 132 -4.81 -22.06 26.07
N GLU A 133 -4.76 -22.53 24.80
CA GLU A 133 -5.21 -23.86 24.36
C GLU A 133 -6.70 -24.15 24.58
N LYS A 134 -7.49 -23.14 24.96
CA LYS A 134 -8.95 -23.24 25.11
C LYS A 134 -9.64 -22.63 23.91
N GLN A 135 -10.51 -23.42 23.30
CA GLN A 135 -11.33 -22.96 22.18
C GLN A 135 -12.68 -22.45 22.69
N GLU A 136 -13.07 -21.29 22.19
CA GLU A 136 -14.38 -20.68 22.41
C GLU A 136 -15.03 -20.39 21.06
N SER A 137 -16.30 -20.82 20.92
CA SER A 137 -17.13 -20.51 19.76
C SER A 137 -18.12 -19.43 20.13
N THR A 138 -18.15 -18.34 19.35
CA THR A 138 -19.07 -17.22 19.54
C THR A 138 -19.76 -16.85 18.22
N ILE A 139 -21.06 -16.59 18.30
CA ILE A 139 -21.87 -16.14 17.16
C ILE A 139 -21.80 -14.63 17.02
N PHE A 140 -21.56 -14.17 15.79
CA PHE A 140 -21.55 -12.76 15.39
C PHE A 140 -22.49 -12.52 14.20
N ASP A 141 -22.99 -11.29 14.09
CA ASP A 141 -23.86 -10.88 12.99
C ASP A 141 -23.07 -10.51 11.73
N ALA A 142 -21.83 -10.09 11.88
CA ALA A 142 -20.92 -9.81 10.76
C ALA A 142 -19.45 -10.03 11.13
N VAL A 143 -18.59 -10.15 10.12
CA VAL A 143 -17.14 -10.38 10.26
C VAL A 143 -16.36 -9.41 9.37
N MET A 144 -15.31 -8.81 9.93
CA MET A 144 -14.31 -8.01 9.20
C MET A 144 -12.95 -8.69 9.27
N ILE A 145 -12.46 -9.19 8.13
CA ILE A 145 -11.15 -9.84 8.03
C ILE A 145 -10.09 -8.78 7.80
N CYS A 146 -9.20 -8.61 8.80
CA CYS A 146 -8.13 -7.60 8.82
C CYS A 146 -6.73 -8.24 8.97
N SER A 147 -6.56 -9.48 8.52
CA SER A 147 -5.34 -10.29 8.71
C SER A 147 -4.16 -9.91 7.79
N GLY A 148 -4.39 -9.01 6.83
CA GLY A 148 -3.38 -8.54 5.87
C GLY A 148 -2.94 -9.59 4.84
N HIS A 149 -2.06 -9.20 3.92
CA HIS A 149 -1.61 -10.01 2.78
C HIS A 149 -0.08 -10.01 2.58
N HIS A 150 0.68 -9.57 3.58
CA HIS A 150 2.15 -9.57 3.59
C HIS A 150 2.71 -10.53 4.65
N VAL A 151 2.08 -11.70 4.77
CA VAL A 151 2.35 -12.69 5.81
C VAL A 151 2.99 -13.94 5.20
N TYR A 152 2.30 -14.56 4.23
CA TYR A 152 2.72 -15.83 3.66
C TYR A 152 3.72 -15.60 2.51
N PRO A 153 4.99 -16.01 2.67
CA PRO A 153 6.02 -15.72 1.69
C PRO A 153 5.74 -16.45 0.37
N ASN A 154 5.92 -15.76 -0.76
CA ASN A 154 5.92 -16.40 -2.06
C ASN A 154 7.35 -16.87 -2.38
N LEU A 155 7.65 -18.13 -2.11
CA LEU A 155 8.97 -18.72 -2.32
C LEU A 155 8.91 -19.81 -3.41
N PRO A 156 9.11 -19.48 -4.69
CA PRO A 156 8.95 -20.42 -5.79
C PRO A 156 10.22 -21.26 -6.00
N THR A 157 10.53 -22.16 -5.06
CA THR A 157 11.72 -23.03 -5.11
C THR A 157 11.81 -23.83 -6.41
N ASP A 158 10.67 -24.34 -6.89
CA ASP A 158 10.58 -25.16 -8.10
C ASP A 158 10.85 -24.38 -9.40
N SER A 159 10.85 -23.03 -9.33
CA SER A 159 11.15 -22.16 -10.47
C SER A 159 12.65 -21.91 -10.66
N PHE A 160 13.51 -22.43 -9.78
CA PHE A 160 14.95 -22.22 -9.82
C PHE A 160 15.70 -23.55 -9.93
N PRO A 161 15.99 -24.03 -11.16
CA PRO A 161 16.70 -25.28 -11.37
C PRO A 161 18.02 -25.34 -10.60
N GLY A 162 18.27 -26.46 -9.92
CA GLY A 162 19.50 -26.72 -9.18
C GLY A 162 19.60 -26.06 -7.80
N LEU A 163 18.58 -25.32 -7.36
CA LEU A 163 18.55 -24.68 -6.03
C LEU A 163 18.65 -25.71 -4.90
N ASP A 164 18.12 -26.92 -5.10
CA ASP A 164 18.21 -28.07 -4.20
C ASP A 164 19.65 -28.53 -3.94
N ARG A 165 20.57 -28.28 -4.88
CA ARG A 165 22.00 -28.62 -4.78
C ARG A 165 22.85 -27.50 -4.19
N PHE A 166 22.29 -26.29 -4.04
CA PHE A 166 23.04 -25.13 -3.55
C PHE A 166 23.45 -25.34 -2.09
N GLN A 167 24.74 -25.27 -1.80
CA GLN A 167 25.33 -25.54 -0.49
C GLN A 167 25.36 -24.31 0.42
N GLY A 168 25.13 -23.11 -0.13
CA GLY A 168 24.99 -21.88 0.65
C GLY A 168 23.63 -21.76 1.32
N HIS A 169 23.43 -20.67 2.06
CA HIS A 169 22.16 -20.44 2.75
C HIS A 169 21.18 -19.68 1.85
N TYR A 170 19.90 -20.05 1.87
CA TYR A 170 18.88 -19.22 1.25
C TYR A 170 17.69 -18.99 2.19
N LEU A 171 17.07 -17.82 2.05
CA LEU A 171 15.94 -17.39 2.87
C LEU A 171 15.03 -16.45 2.10
N HIS A 172 13.80 -16.26 2.57
CA HIS A 172 12.92 -15.23 2.07
C HIS A 172 13.18 -13.89 2.76
N SER A 173 12.83 -12.76 2.13
CA SER A 173 12.95 -11.42 2.71
C SER A 173 12.22 -11.25 4.05
N ARG A 174 11.23 -12.11 4.33
CA ARG A 174 10.48 -12.20 5.59
C ARG A 174 11.40 -12.48 6.79
N ASP A 175 12.47 -13.25 6.58
CA ASP A 175 13.39 -13.69 7.63
C ASP A 175 14.64 -12.81 7.73
N TYR A 176 14.82 -11.86 6.80
CA TYR A 176 15.86 -10.85 6.92
C TYR A 176 15.54 -9.88 8.08
N LYS A 177 16.51 -9.61 8.95
CA LYS A 177 16.34 -8.72 10.12
C LYS A 177 17.36 -7.60 10.21
N GLY A 178 18.56 -7.83 9.69
CA GLY A 178 19.62 -6.84 9.63
C GLY A 178 20.88 -7.40 8.96
N PRO A 179 21.89 -6.55 8.73
CA PRO A 179 22.96 -6.87 7.80
C PRO A 179 24.18 -7.55 8.44
N GLU A 180 24.27 -7.57 9.78
CA GLU A 180 25.49 -7.94 10.52
C GLU A 180 26.00 -9.36 10.20
N VAL A 181 25.10 -10.33 10.04
CA VAL A 181 25.46 -11.74 9.75
C VAL A 181 26.05 -11.93 8.35
N TYR A 182 25.90 -10.94 7.47
CA TYR A 182 26.34 -11.01 6.07
C TYR A 182 27.68 -10.32 5.84
N LYS A 183 28.32 -9.78 6.89
CA LYS A 183 29.59 -9.06 6.77
C LYS A 183 30.66 -9.88 6.03
N GLY A 184 31.26 -9.30 4.99
CA GLY A 184 32.27 -9.95 4.15
C GLY A 184 31.76 -11.08 3.25
N LYS A 185 30.44 -11.31 3.18
CA LYS A 185 29.82 -12.39 2.39
C LYS A 185 29.53 -11.96 0.95
N ARG A 186 29.16 -12.92 0.09
CA ARG A 186 28.67 -12.70 -1.27
C ARG A 186 27.19 -13.03 -1.31
N VAL A 187 26.36 -12.03 -1.60
CA VAL A 187 24.90 -12.15 -1.47
C VAL A 187 24.20 -11.92 -2.81
N LEU A 188 23.33 -12.85 -3.18
CA LEU A 188 22.43 -12.72 -4.32
C LEU A 188 21.02 -12.40 -3.81
N VAL A 189 20.44 -11.28 -4.23
CA VAL A 189 19.05 -10.93 -3.96
C VAL A 189 18.22 -11.21 -5.20
N ILE A 190 17.16 -12.02 -5.06
CA ILE A 190 16.25 -12.35 -6.16
C ILE A 190 14.99 -11.50 -6.02
N GLY A 191 14.73 -10.65 -7.01
CA GLY A 191 13.58 -9.76 -7.05
C GLY A 191 13.96 -8.30 -6.85
N LEU A 192 13.49 -7.45 -7.76
CA LEU A 192 13.68 -5.99 -7.76
C LEU A 192 12.42 -5.27 -7.23
N GLY A 193 11.88 -5.75 -6.12
CA GLY A 193 10.82 -5.07 -5.37
C GLY A 193 11.39 -4.16 -4.28
N ASN A 194 10.53 -3.41 -3.58
CA ASN A 194 10.95 -2.51 -2.48
C ASN A 194 11.84 -3.21 -1.45
N SER A 195 11.42 -4.39 -0.94
CA SER A 195 12.24 -5.15 0.02
C SER A 195 13.58 -5.60 -0.57
N GLY A 196 13.61 -6.03 -1.83
CA GLY A 196 14.85 -6.50 -2.47
C GLY A 196 15.87 -5.38 -2.61
N CYS A 197 15.41 -4.20 -3.04
CA CYS A 197 16.25 -3.02 -3.17
C CYS A 197 16.75 -2.52 -1.82
N ASP A 198 15.89 -2.43 -0.80
CA ASP A 198 16.28 -1.98 0.54
C ASP A 198 17.31 -2.93 1.18
N ILE A 199 17.07 -4.25 1.12
CA ILE A 199 18.00 -5.26 1.63
C ILE A 199 19.33 -5.19 0.88
N ALA A 200 19.31 -5.12 -0.46
CA ALA A 200 20.53 -5.04 -1.26
C ALA A 200 21.34 -3.77 -0.97
N VAL A 201 20.68 -2.62 -0.83
CA VAL A 201 21.30 -1.34 -0.46
C VAL A 201 21.93 -1.42 0.93
N GLU A 202 21.23 -1.97 1.92
CA GLU A 202 21.77 -2.11 3.26
C GLU A 202 23.00 -3.03 3.28
N LEU A 203 22.90 -4.20 2.63
CA LEU A 203 23.96 -5.18 2.56
C LEU A 203 25.21 -4.66 1.83
N SER A 204 25.04 -3.88 0.77
CA SER A 204 26.15 -3.36 -0.03
C SER A 204 27.17 -2.52 0.76
N ARG A 205 26.87 -2.17 2.02
CA ARG A 205 27.78 -1.44 2.93
C ARG A 205 28.76 -2.36 3.67
N LEU A 206 28.41 -3.63 3.86
CA LEU A 206 29.13 -4.57 4.73
C LEU A 206 29.62 -5.82 4.00
N VAL A 207 28.97 -6.21 2.91
CA VAL A 207 29.28 -7.45 2.20
C VAL A 207 30.32 -7.23 1.11
N THR A 208 30.96 -8.30 0.64
CA THR A 208 31.99 -8.24 -0.41
C THR A 208 31.38 -7.90 -1.77
N GLN A 209 30.21 -8.45 -2.09
CA GLN A 209 29.50 -8.17 -3.33
C GLN A 209 28.00 -8.46 -3.17
N VAL A 210 27.15 -7.57 -3.70
CA VAL A 210 25.70 -7.79 -3.83
C VAL A 210 25.31 -7.79 -5.31
N ILE A 211 24.53 -8.78 -5.71
CA ILE A 211 23.83 -8.78 -7.00
C ILE A 211 22.33 -8.80 -6.76
N ILE A 212 21.58 -8.00 -7.53
CA ILE A 212 20.13 -8.13 -7.62
C ILE A 212 19.79 -8.80 -8.96
N SER A 213 19.11 -9.93 -8.91
CA SER A 213 18.52 -10.57 -10.09
C SER A 213 17.09 -10.06 -10.31
N THR A 214 16.78 -9.63 -11.53
CA THR A 214 15.45 -9.14 -11.91
C THR A 214 14.94 -9.80 -13.18
N ARG A 215 13.67 -10.19 -13.17
CA ARG A 215 13.00 -10.76 -14.35
C ARG A 215 12.62 -9.70 -15.37
N SER A 216 12.11 -8.55 -14.90
CA SER A 216 11.42 -7.60 -15.76
C SER A 216 11.87 -6.15 -15.64
N GLY A 217 12.88 -5.86 -14.80
CA GLY A 217 13.22 -4.49 -14.43
C GLY A 217 12.11 -3.82 -13.60
N SER A 218 12.37 -2.58 -13.16
CA SER A 218 11.40 -1.76 -12.44
C SER A 218 11.77 -0.29 -12.52
N TRP A 219 10.77 0.59 -12.54
CA TRP A 219 10.98 2.00 -12.32
C TRP A 219 11.42 2.25 -10.88
N VAL A 220 12.40 3.12 -10.68
CA VAL A 220 12.90 3.51 -9.36
C VAL A 220 12.65 5.00 -9.14
N MET A 221 11.89 5.28 -8.09
CA MET A 221 11.62 6.61 -7.57
C MET A 221 12.35 6.81 -6.24
N SER A 222 12.51 8.07 -5.83
CA SER A 222 13.09 8.46 -4.55
C SER A 222 12.00 9.08 -3.67
N ARG A 223 12.14 8.93 -2.35
CA ARG A 223 11.41 9.68 -1.33
C ARG A 223 11.61 11.19 -1.52
N VAL A 224 12.83 11.58 -1.90
CA VAL A 224 13.19 12.96 -2.27
C VAL A 224 12.86 13.17 -3.74
N TRP A 225 11.76 13.87 -4.00
CA TRP A 225 11.29 14.14 -5.35
C TRP A 225 11.64 15.56 -5.81
N ASP A 226 10.87 16.10 -6.77
CA ASP A 226 11.03 17.46 -7.28
C ASP A 226 11.14 18.48 -6.13
N ASP A 227 12.14 19.36 -6.23
CA ASP A 227 12.48 20.40 -5.23
C ASP A 227 12.70 19.88 -3.79
N GLY A 228 12.88 18.57 -3.59
CA GLY A 228 13.06 17.94 -2.30
C GLY A 228 11.76 17.66 -1.54
N TYR A 229 10.59 17.80 -2.19
CA TYR A 229 9.31 17.43 -1.58
C TYR A 229 9.08 15.92 -1.59
N PRO A 230 8.21 15.39 -0.70
CA PRO A 230 7.80 14.00 -0.75
C PRO A 230 7.11 13.66 -2.09
N TRP A 231 7.48 12.52 -2.69
CA TRP A 231 7.01 12.14 -4.03
C TRP A 231 5.48 12.06 -4.13
N ASP A 232 4.82 11.47 -3.14
CA ASP A 232 3.39 11.19 -3.14
C ASP A 232 2.56 12.47 -2.97
N MET A 233 3.07 13.45 -2.22
CA MET A 233 2.43 14.76 -2.10
C MET A 233 2.38 15.53 -3.44
N LEU A 234 3.30 15.26 -4.36
CA LEU A 234 3.32 15.90 -5.69
C LEU A 234 2.74 15.03 -6.79
N TYR A 235 2.90 13.72 -6.70
CA TYR A 235 2.51 12.78 -7.74
C TYR A 235 1.04 12.34 -7.59
N VAL A 236 0.57 12.13 -6.35
CA VAL A 236 -0.79 11.66 -6.07
C VAL A 236 -1.71 12.88 -5.85
N THR A 237 -2.08 13.54 -6.95
CA THR A 237 -2.98 14.71 -6.96
C THR A 237 -4.19 14.45 -7.85
N ARG A 238 -5.33 15.08 -7.55
CA ARG A 238 -6.55 14.93 -8.35
C ARG A 238 -6.35 15.45 -9.77
N PHE A 239 -5.61 16.55 -9.92
CA PHE A 239 -5.26 17.09 -11.23
C PHE A 239 -4.38 16.14 -12.06
N ALA A 240 -3.37 15.51 -11.45
CA ALA A 240 -2.53 14.52 -12.15
C ALA A 240 -3.36 13.30 -12.60
N SER A 241 -4.23 12.78 -11.72
CA SER A 241 -5.14 11.68 -12.06
C SER A 241 -6.13 12.07 -13.17
N PHE A 242 -6.67 13.30 -13.12
CA PHE A 242 -7.50 13.85 -14.20
C PHE A 242 -6.76 13.87 -15.54
N LEU A 243 -5.54 14.41 -15.59
CA LEU A 243 -4.73 14.44 -16.81
C LEU A 243 -4.45 13.03 -17.33
N GLN A 244 -4.08 12.12 -16.45
CA GLN A 244 -3.78 10.74 -16.80
C GLN A 244 -4.97 10.02 -17.44
N ASN A 245 -6.19 10.32 -16.97
CA ASN A 245 -7.45 9.74 -17.45
C ASN A 245 -8.02 10.46 -18.68
N ALA A 246 -7.77 11.76 -18.84
CA ALA A 246 -8.29 12.56 -19.95
C ALA A 246 -7.40 12.52 -21.20
N LEU A 247 -6.09 12.30 -21.05
CA LEU A 247 -5.15 12.24 -22.17
C LEU A 247 -5.24 10.91 -22.94
N PRO A 248 -4.99 10.91 -24.26
CA PRO A 248 -4.80 9.68 -25.01
C PRO A 248 -3.69 8.81 -24.41
N SER A 249 -3.88 7.48 -24.39
CA SER A 249 -2.97 6.57 -23.67
C SER A 249 -1.52 6.70 -24.10
N PHE A 250 -1.25 6.89 -25.40
CA PHE A 250 0.13 7.05 -25.90
C PHE A 250 0.83 8.31 -25.35
N VAL A 251 0.10 9.42 -25.15
CA VAL A 251 0.64 10.64 -24.54
C VAL A 251 0.86 10.43 -23.04
N SER A 252 -0.13 9.84 -22.38
CA SER A 252 -0.10 9.51 -20.95
C SER A 252 1.08 8.60 -20.62
N ASP A 253 1.30 7.55 -21.42
CA ASP A 253 2.39 6.60 -21.27
C ASP A 253 3.75 7.22 -21.58
N TRP A 254 3.84 8.06 -22.62
CA TRP A 254 5.06 8.80 -22.91
C TRP A 254 5.46 9.75 -21.77
N LEU A 255 4.50 10.51 -21.22
CA LEU A 255 4.73 11.40 -20.08
C LEU A 255 5.18 10.62 -18.85
N TYR A 256 4.54 9.48 -18.58
CA TYR A 256 4.91 8.59 -17.48
C TYR A 256 6.35 8.10 -17.61
N VAL A 257 6.70 7.49 -18.75
CA VAL A 257 8.06 6.98 -19.01
C VAL A 257 9.10 8.09 -18.91
N LYS A 258 8.80 9.26 -19.49
CA LYS A 258 9.68 10.43 -19.41
C LYS A 258 9.90 10.88 -17.96
N LYS A 259 8.84 10.93 -17.15
CA LYS A 259 8.92 11.33 -15.75
C LYS A 259 9.76 10.34 -14.94
N MET A 260 9.54 9.04 -15.12
CA MET A 260 10.32 7.99 -14.43
C MET A 260 11.82 8.05 -14.77
N ASN A 261 12.17 8.37 -16.02
CA ASN A 261 13.56 8.51 -16.47
C ASN A 261 14.19 9.90 -16.23
N THR A 262 13.50 10.82 -15.52
CA THR A 262 14.01 12.18 -15.32
C THR A 262 15.18 12.22 -14.33
N TRP A 263 15.16 11.37 -13.28
CA TRP A 263 16.22 11.35 -12.27
C TRP A 263 17.53 10.75 -12.83
N PHE A 264 17.43 9.59 -13.47
CA PHE A 264 18.53 8.94 -14.18
C PHE A 264 17.96 8.01 -15.27
N LYS A 265 18.80 7.68 -16.26
CA LYS A 265 18.42 6.77 -17.35
C LYS A 265 18.46 5.31 -16.89
N HIS A 266 17.32 4.67 -16.74
CA HIS A 266 17.22 3.31 -16.20
C HIS A 266 17.94 2.27 -17.08
N GLU A 267 18.06 2.53 -18.38
CA GLU A 267 18.79 1.70 -19.33
C GLU A 267 20.27 1.55 -18.95
N ASN A 268 20.90 2.65 -18.54
CA ASN A 268 22.32 2.67 -18.18
C ASN A 268 22.61 1.95 -16.86
N TYR A 269 21.59 1.69 -16.05
CA TYR A 269 21.70 1.08 -14.72
C TYR A 269 21.19 -0.37 -14.71
N GLY A 270 20.75 -0.90 -15.85
CA GLY A 270 20.16 -2.24 -15.94
C GLY A 270 18.80 -2.38 -15.23
N LEU A 271 18.10 -1.26 -15.00
CA LEU A 271 16.84 -1.22 -14.26
C LEU A 271 15.61 -1.10 -15.18
N MET A 272 15.82 -0.77 -16.46
CA MET A 272 14.75 -0.50 -17.43
C MET A 272 13.71 -1.64 -17.46
N PRO A 273 12.41 -1.34 -17.23
CA PRO A 273 11.38 -2.35 -17.32
C PRO A 273 11.23 -2.91 -18.73
N LEU A 274 10.99 -4.23 -18.86
CA LEU A 274 10.71 -4.89 -20.15
C LEU A 274 9.50 -4.26 -20.86
N ASN A 275 8.48 -3.88 -20.09
CA ASN A 275 7.36 -3.10 -20.58
C ASN A 275 7.24 -1.81 -19.75
N SER A 276 7.78 -0.74 -20.33
CA SER A 276 7.95 0.58 -19.72
C SER A 276 6.64 1.32 -19.46
N THR A 277 5.57 0.99 -20.20
CA THR A 277 4.26 1.66 -20.08
C THR A 277 3.40 1.09 -18.95
N LEU A 278 3.77 -0.08 -18.40
CA LEU A 278 3.06 -0.65 -17.26
C LEU A 278 3.25 0.21 -16.02
N ARG A 279 2.15 0.52 -15.35
CA ARG A 279 2.06 1.37 -14.17
C ARG A 279 2.17 0.54 -12.90
N LYS A 280 3.03 -0.48 -12.92
CA LYS A 280 3.33 -1.29 -11.73
C LYS A 280 3.86 -0.38 -10.63
N GLU A 281 3.60 -0.74 -9.39
CA GLU A 281 4.22 -0.08 -8.24
C GLU A 281 5.73 0.04 -8.45
N PRO A 282 6.29 1.26 -8.48
CA PRO A 282 7.71 1.48 -8.64
C PRO A 282 8.45 1.11 -7.35
N VAL A 283 9.76 0.94 -7.47
CA VAL A 283 10.66 0.86 -6.31
C VAL A 283 10.85 2.26 -5.74
N PHE A 284 10.74 2.43 -4.43
CA PHE A 284 11.04 3.67 -3.72
C PHE A 284 12.35 3.50 -2.94
N ASN A 285 13.47 3.88 -3.55
CA ASN A 285 14.78 3.73 -2.93
C ASN A 285 15.71 4.89 -3.32
N ASP A 286 16.17 5.63 -2.32
CA ASP A 286 16.97 6.85 -2.48
C ASP A 286 18.44 6.57 -2.82
N GLU A 287 18.94 5.37 -2.50
CA GLU A 287 20.37 5.07 -2.54
C GLU A 287 20.74 4.17 -3.72
N LEU A 288 19.83 3.33 -4.20
CA LEU A 288 20.08 2.29 -5.20
C LEU A 288 20.88 2.81 -6.42
N PRO A 289 20.54 3.95 -7.04
CA PRO A 289 21.33 4.46 -8.16
C PRO A 289 22.79 4.74 -7.78
N SER A 290 23.03 5.37 -6.61
CA SER A 290 24.39 5.61 -6.13
C SER A 290 25.14 4.31 -5.84
N ARG A 291 24.47 3.31 -5.24
CA ARG A 291 25.10 2.01 -4.95
C ARG A 291 25.48 1.24 -6.22
N ILE A 292 24.67 1.34 -7.28
CA ILE A 292 25.00 0.79 -8.60
C ILE A 292 26.17 1.55 -9.22
N LEU A 293 26.14 2.88 -9.21
CA LEU A 293 27.19 3.71 -9.82
C LEU A 293 28.55 3.51 -9.14
N CYS A 294 28.57 3.27 -7.83
CA CYS A 294 29.78 2.94 -7.08
C CYS A 294 30.22 1.47 -7.22
N GLY A 295 29.51 0.65 -8.01
CA GLY A 295 29.85 -0.76 -8.24
C GLY A 295 29.62 -1.68 -7.04
N THR A 296 28.96 -1.19 -5.98
CA THR A 296 28.66 -1.98 -4.77
C THR A 296 27.45 -2.90 -4.94
N ILE A 297 26.57 -2.58 -5.91
CA ILE A 297 25.46 -3.42 -6.35
C ILE A 297 25.55 -3.56 -7.87
N THR A 298 25.30 -4.77 -8.36
CA THR A 298 25.15 -5.02 -9.81
C THR A 298 23.77 -5.61 -10.08
N ILE A 299 23.12 -5.14 -11.15
CA ILE A 299 21.84 -5.70 -11.59
C ILE A 299 22.09 -6.77 -12.64
N LYS A 300 21.40 -7.91 -12.52
CA LYS A 300 21.48 -9.06 -13.43
C LYS A 300 20.10 -9.51 -13.88
N PRO A 301 19.98 -10.15 -15.06
CA PRO A 301 18.73 -10.77 -15.48
C PRO A 301 18.37 -11.97 -14.59
N SER A 302 17.34 -12.72 -14.96
CA SER A 302 16.88 -13.86 -14.16
C SER A 302 17.98 -14.90 -13.98
N VAL A 303 17.97 -15.59 -12.84
CA VAL A 303 18.80 -16.79 -12.64
C VAL A 303 18.27 -17.89 -13.55
N LYS A 304 19.15 -18.48 -14.35
CA LYS A 304 18.87 -19.61 -15.23
C LYS A 304 18.98 -20.94 -14.48
N GLU A 305 20.06 -21.11 -13.71
CA GLU A 305 20.32 -22.34 -12.93
C GLU A 305 21.27 -22.04 -11.77
N PHE A 306 21.11 -22.77 -10.67
CA PHE A 306 22.04 -22.85 -9.56
C PHE A 306 22.95 -24.07 -9.66
N THR A 307 24.22 -23.87 -9.31
CA THR A 307 25.18 -24.95 -9.02
C THR A 307 25.32 -25.12 -7.50
N GLU A 308 26.24 -25.98 -7.07
CA GLU A 308 26.54 -26.15 -5.65
C GLU A 308 26.95 -24.85 -4.94
N THR A 309 27.60 -23.91 -5.65
CA THR A 309 28.18 -22.70 -5.03
C THR A 309 27.95 -21.41 -5.83
N SER A 310 27.27 -21.48 -6.98
CA SER A 310 27.17 -20.36 -7.92
C SER A 310 25.76 -20.25 -8.51
N ALA A 311 25.45 -19.08 -9.08
CA ALA A 311 24.27 -18.86 -9.90
C ALA A 311 24.66 -18.43 -11.31
N MET A 312 24.11 -19.08 -12.33
CA MET A 312 24.24 -18.68 -13.73
C MET A 312 23.00 -17.89 -14.15
N PHE A 313 23.18 -16.73 -14.76
CA PHE A 313 22.10 -15.87 -15.23
C PHE A 313 21.74 -16.14 -16.71
N GLU A 314 20.59 -15.63 -17.14
CA GLU A 314 20.12 -15.77 -18.53
C GLU A 314 21.06 -15.15 -19.58
N ASP A 315 21.89 -14.16 -19.20
CA ASP A 315 22.91 -13.56 -20.07
C ASP A 315 24.20 -14.39 -20.17
N GLY A 316 24.25 -15.56 -19.53
CA GLY A 316 25.41 -16.45 -19.49
C GLY A 316 26.48 -16.05 -18.47
N THR A 317 26.31 -14.93 -17.76
CA THR A 317 27.24 -14.55 -16.69
C THR A 317 27.02 -15.40 -15.44
N VAL A 318 28.06 -15.56 -14.63
CA VAL A 318 28.04 -16.41 -13.43
C VAL A 318 28.44 -15.58 -12.21
N PHE A 319 27.72 -15.76 -11.12
CA PHE A 319 28.11 -15.26 -9.80
C PHE A 319 28.61 -16.43 -8.96
N GLU A 320 29.93 -16.51 -8.79
CA GLU A 320 30.60 -17.61 -8.09
C GLU A 320 30.66 -17.39 -6.58
N ALA A 321 30.81 -18.50 -5.84
CA ALA A 321 31.03 -18.52 -4.40
C ALA A 321 29.99 -17.70 -3.62
N ILE A 322 28.71 -17.95 -3.89
CA ILE A 322 27.59 -17.30 -3.21
C ILE A 322 27.45 -17.89 -1.81
N ASP A 323 27.50 -17.03 -0.78
CA ASP A 323 27.25 -17.46 0.60
C ASP A 323 25.75 -17.47 0.92
N TYR A 324 25.02 -16.45 0.44
CA TYR A 324 23.59 -16.26 0.75
C TYR A 324 22.76 -15.89 -0.49
N VAL A 325 21.57 -16.48 -0.59
CA VAL A 325 20.52 -16.10 -1.54
C VAL A 325 19.30 -15.59 -0.78
N ILE A 326 18.89 -14.35 -1.04
CA ILE A 326 17.71 -13.74 -0.42
C ILE A 326 16.60 -13.60 -1.46
N PHE A 327 15.52 -14.35 -1.28
CA PHE A 327 14.33 -14.26 -2.11
C PHE A 327 13.46 -13.10 -1.65
N ALA A 328 13.50 -11.99 -2.39
CA ALA A 328 12.60 -10.85 -2.24
C ALA A 328 11.45 -10.93 -3.25
N THR A 329 10.81 -12.12 -3.31
CA THR A 329 9.83 -12.54 -4.31
C THR A 329 8.37 -12.25 -3.93
N GLY A 330 8.18 -11.47 -2.86
CA GLY A 330 6.88 -10.98 -2.42
C GLY A 330 6.10 -11.99 -1.59
N TYR A 331 4.79 -11.79 -1.52
CA TYR A 331 3.92 -12.54 -0.62
C TYR A 331 2.68 -13.02 -1.36
N GLY A 332 2.19 -14.18 -0.95
CA GLY A 332 0.81 -14.57 -1.18
C GLY A 332 -0.07 -14.14 -0.01
N TYR A 333 -1.34 -14.51 -0.09
CA TYR A 333 -2.30 -14.35 0.99
C TYR A 333 -3.06 -15.65 1.19
N ALA A 334 -3.49 -15.90 2.42
CA ALA A 334 -4.31 -17.04 2.77
C ALA A 334 -5.25 -16.65 3.91
N TYR A 335 -6.39 -17.33 3.97
CA TYR A 335 -7.39 -17.18 5.02
C TYR A 335 -7.64 -18.57 5.62
N PRO A 336 -6.67 -19.15 6.37
CA PRO A 336 -6.76 -20.54 6.83
C PRO A 336 -7.97 -20.81 7.75
N PHE A 337 -8.50 -19.76 8.36
CA PHE A 337 -9.71 -19.81 9.19
C PHE A 337 -11.01 -19.75 8.38
N LEU A 338 -10.97 -19.54 7.06
CA LEU A 338 -12.15 -19.38 6.21
C LEU A 338 -12.20 -20.45 5.13
N GLU A 339 -13.40 -20.95 4.82
CA GLU A 339 -13.59 -21.88 3.71
C GLU A 339 -13.24 -21.20 2.37
N ASP A 340 -12.46 -21.90 1.55
CA ASP A 340 -11.99 -21.40 0.26
C ASP A 340 -13.13 -20.98 -0.67
N SER A 341 -14.30 -21.64 -0.58
CA SER A 341 -15.51 -21.34 -1.37
C SER A 341 -16.07 -19.92 -1.13
N ILE A 342 -15.70 -19.25 -0.03
CA ILE A 342 -16.24 -17.94 0.33
C ILE A 342 -15.51 -16.82 -0.41
N ILE A 343 -14.17 -16.86 -0.45
CA ILE A 343 -13.34 -15.79 -1.04
C ILE A 343 -12.75 -16.19 -2.41
N LYS A 344 -12.48 -17.48 -2.62
CA LYS A 344 -11.99 -17.98 -3.91
C LYS A 344 -13.18 -18.41 -4.76
N SER A 345 -13.28 -17.86 -5.97
CA SER A 345 -14.26 -18.31 -6.96
C SER A 345 -13.62 -18.33 -8.33
N ARG A 346 -14.06 -19.25 -9.20
CA ARG A 346 -13.64 -19.50 -10.59
C ARG A 346 -12.11 -19.49 -10.80
N ASN A 347 -11.54 -20.65 -11.14
CA ASN A 347 -10.10 -20.82 -11.41
C ASN A 347 -9.15 -20.55 -10.22
N ASN A 348 -9.66 -20.68 -8.98
CA ASN A 348 -8.88 -20.51 -7.73
C ASN A 348 -8.40 -19.06 -7.49
N GLU A 349 -9.11 -18.07 -8.05
CA GLU A 349 -8.79 -16.63 -7.97
C GLU A 349 -9.63 -15.94 -6.88
N VAL A 350 -9.08 -14.90 -6.24
CA VAL A 350 -9.82 -14.12 -5.23
C VAL A 350 -10.77 -13.16 -5.92
N THR A 351 -12.06 -13.35 -5.68
CA THR A 351 -13.12 -12.59 -6.32
C THR A 351 -13.86 -11.77 -5.27
N LEU A 352 -13.51 -10.49 -5.15
CA LEU A 352 -14.12 -9.57 -4.18
C LEU A 352 -14.56 -8.28 -4.86
N TYR A 353 -15.82 -7.90 -4.68
CA TYR A 353 -16.35 -6.62 -5.11
C TYR A 353 -15.60 -5.50 -4.39
N LYS A 354 -14.95 -4.64 -5.19
CA LYS A 354 -14.04 -3.59 -4.72
C LYS A 354 -12.91 -4.08 -3.78
N GLY A 355 -12.57 -5.37 -3.82
CA GLY A 355 -11.59 -5.95 -2.90
C GLY A 355 -12.09 -6.14 -1.47
N ILE A 356 -13.40 -6.00 -1.21
CA ILE A 356 -13.99 -6.02 0.14
C ILE A 356 -15.00 -7.14 0.31
N PHE A 357 -16.03 -7.19 -0.54
CA PHE A 357 -17.19 -8.05 -0.33
C PHE A 357 -17.18 -9.26 -1.27
N PRO A 358 -17.40 -10.50 -0.78
CA PRO A 358 -17.64 -11.64 -1.65
C PRO A 358 -19.00 -11.52 -2.35
N PRO A 359 -19.07 -11.45 -3.69
CA PRO A 359 -20.30 -11.09 -4.41
C PRO A 359 -21.40 -12.17 -4.38
N PHE A 360 -21.01 -13.42 -4.16
CA PHE A 360 -21.93 -14.57 -4.11
C PHE A 360 -22.45 -14.86 -2.70
N LEU A 361 -22.08 -14.06 -1.70
CA LEU A 361 -22.55 -14.23 -0.34
C LEU A 361 -24.01 -13.79 -0.23
N GLU A 362 -24.85 -14.65 0.35
CA GLU A 362 -26.30 -14.46 0.37
C GLU A 362 -26.75 -13.29 1.25
N LYS A 363 -25.93 -12.95 2.26
CA LYS A 363 -26.07 -11.78 3.12
C LYS A 363 -24.73 -11.04 3.16
N PRO A 364 -24.68 -9.71 2.96
CA PRO A 364 -23.42 -8.97 2.92
C PRO A 364 -22.87 -8.69 4.32
N THR A 365 -22.56 -9.75 5.07
CA THR A 365 -22.11 -9.70 6.48
C THR A 365 -20.65 -10.14 6.66
N LEU A 366 -19.87 -10.20 5.57
CA LEU A 366 -18.44 -10.42 5.60
C LEU A 366 -17.73 -9.39 4.73
N ALA A 367 -16.70 -8.74 5.29
CA ALA A 367 -15.88 -7.76 4.60
C ALA A 367 -14.39 -8.04 4.80
N VAL A 368 -13.59 -7.91 3.75
CA VAL A 368 -12.13 -7.98 3.79
C VAL A 368 -11.56 -6.57 3.74
N ILE A 369 -10.73 -6.20 4.72
CA ILE A 369 -10.19 -4.84 4.84
C ILE A 369 -8.66 -4.86 4.66
N GLY A 370 -8.19 -4.05 3.73
CA GLY A 370 -6.76 -3.88 3.41
C GLY A 370 -6.23 -4.76 2.30
N LEU A 371 -7.07 -5.58 1.64
CA LEU A 371 -6.67 -6.39 0.48
C LEU A 371 -6.70 -5.58 -0.83
N VAL A 372 -5.92 -4.51 -0.86
CA VAL A 372 -5.79 -3.59 -2.00
C VAL A 372 -4.43 -2.92 -1.96
N GLN A 373 -3.83 -2.68 -3.12
CA GLN A 373 -2.57 -1.95 -3.27
C GLN A 373 -2.77 -0.80 -4.24
N SER A 374 -2.11 0.33 -3.98
CA SER A 374 -2.12 1.49 -4.86
C SER A 374 -0.89 2.36 -4.55
N LEU A 375 -0.72 3.47 -5.25
CA LEU A 375 0.27 4.48 -4.89
C LEU A 375 -0.07 5.24 -3.59
N GLY A 376 -1.33 5.20 -3.14
CA GLY A 376 -1.74 5.74 -1.86
C GLY A 376 -1.54 4.75 -0.72
N ALA A 377 -1.46 5.28 0.50
CA ALA A 377 -1.13 4.49 1.69
C ALA A 377 -2.30 3.59 2.16
N THR A 378 -1.95 2.50 2.85
CA THR A 378 -2.93 1.55 3.40
C THR A 378 -3.82 2.16 4.49
N ILE A 379 -3.27 3.01 5.38
CA ILE A 379 -4.02 3.62 6.50
C ILE A 379 -5.29 4.34 6.03
N PRO A 380 -5.22 5.35 5.14
CA PRO A 380 -6.43 6.03 4.66
C PRO A 380 -7.34 5.13 3.82
N THR A 381 -6.76 4.19 3.07
CA THR A 381 -7.54 3.24 2.27
C THR A 381 -8.39 2.33 3.16
N ALA A 382 -7.79 1.79 4.23
CA ALA A 382 -8.47 0.92 5.18
C ALA A 382 -9.54 1.66 5.99
N ASP A 383 -9.33 2.93 6.37
CA ASP A 383 -10.36 3.78 6.98
C ASP A 383 -11.59 3.88 6.07
N LEU A 384 -11.39 4.19 4.79
CA LEU A 384 -12.52 4.36 3.87
C LEU A 384 -13.22 3.03 3.55
N GLN A 385 -12.46 1.94 3.39
CA GLN A 385 -13.01 0.58 3.25
C GLN A 385 -13.87 0.21 4.45
N ALA A 386 -13.35 0.42 5.67
CA ALA A 386 -14.05 0.12 6.91
C ALA A 386 -15.34 0.96 7.03
N ARG A 387 -15.29 2.27 6.76
CA ARG A 387 -16.46 3.16 6.79
C ARG A 387 -17.59 2.69 5.88
N TRP A 388 -17.27 2.24 4.66
CA TRP A 388 -18.28 1.69 3.78
C TRP A 388 -18.79 0.33 4.25
N ALA A 389 -17.88 -0.56 4.69
CA ALA A 389 -18.25 -1.88 5.20
C ALA A 389 -19.23 -1.82 6.36
N VAL A 390 -18.97 -0.98 7.37
CA VAL A 390 -19.85 -0.85 8.54
C VAL A 390 -21.22 -0.25 8.17
N LYS A 391 -21.28 0.64 7.18
CA LYS A 391 -22.55 1.18 6.69
C LYS A 391 -23.39 0.13 5.96
N VAL A 392 -22.74 -0.80 5.25
CA VAL A 392 -23.43 -1.96 4.67
C VAL A 392 -23.97 -2.87 5.78
N PHE A 393 -23.17 -3.16 6.81
CA PHE A 393 -23.62 -3.96 7.96
C PHE A 393 -24.78 -3.32 8.73
N ALA A 394 -24.72 -2.01 8.93
CA ALA A 394 -25.78 -1.22 9.57
C ALA A 394 -27.02 -1.02 8.68
N ASN A 395 -27.06 -1.59 7.46
CA ASN A 395 -28.08 -1.38 6.44
C ASN A 395 -28.30 0.10 6.05
N SER A 396 -27.32 0.97 6.30
CA SER A 396 -27.31 2.37 5.87
C SER A 396 -26.85 2.53 4.42
N CYS A 397 -26.09 1.55 3.91
CA CYS A 397 -25.77 1.39 2.49
C CYS A 397 -26.17 -0.02 2.04
N THR A 398 -26.50 -0.18 0.75
CA THR A 398 -26.80 -1.48 0.14
C THR A 398 -25.81 -1.77 -0.96
N LEU A 399 -25.39 -3.04 -1.07
CA LEU A 399 -24.62 -3.48 -2.23
C LEU A 399 -25.52 -3.54 -3.47
N PRO A 400 -24.95 -3.37 -4.67
CA PRO A 400 -25.66 -3.65 -5.91
C PRO A 400 -25.92 -5.16 -6.05
N THR A 401 -26.64 -5.55 -7.09
CA THR A 401 -26.93 -6.96 -7.37
C THR A 401 -25.65 -7.77 -7.63
N THR A 402 -25.70 -9.09 -7.44
CA THR A 402 -24.55 -9.97 -7.70
C THR A 402 -24.01 -9.82 -9.13
N ASN A 403 -24.88 -9.67 -10.13
CA ASN A 403 -24.46 -9.48 -11.52
C ASN A 403 -23.72 -8.15 -11.70
N GLU A 404 -24.26 -7.05 -11.17
CA GLU A 404 -23.58 -5.73 -11.23
C GLU A 404 -22.22 -5.74 -10.52
N MET A 405 -22.12 -6.47 -9.40
CA MET A 405 -20.83 -6.65 -8.72
C MET A 405 -19.84 -7.43 -9.58
N MET A 406 -20.29 -8.49 -10.27
CA MET A 406 -19.46 -9.29 -11.16
C MET A 406 -19.06 -8.53 -12.42
N ASP A 407 -19.95 -7.75 -13.01
CA ASP A 407 -19.66 -6.88 -14.16
C ASP A 407 -18.57 -5.85 -13.80
N ASP A 408 -18.66 -5.22 -12.63
CA ASP A 408 -17.60 -4.32 -12.14
C ASP A 408 -16.28 -5.08 -11.94
N ILE A 409 -16.31 -6.27 -11.34
CA ILE A 409 -15.10 -7.09 -11.17
C ILE A 409 -14.44 -7.38 -12.52
N GLU A 410 -15.19 -7.84 -13.52
CA GLU A 410 -14.68 -8.14 -14.85
C GLU A 410 -14.11 -6.89 -15.54
N GLU A 411 -14.81 -5.74 -15.45
CA GLU A 411 -14.31 -4.46 -15.96
C GLU A 411 -12.99 -4.06 -15.29
N LYS A 412 -12.90 -4.19 -13.96
CA LYS A 412 -11.68 -3.89 -13.20
C LYS A 412 -10.55 -4.85 -13.53
N MET A 413 -10.82 -6.14 -13.72
CA MET A 413 -9.81 -7.12 -14.16
C MET A 413 -9.25 -6.76 -15.53
N GLY A 414 -10.10 -6.33 -16.47
CA GLY A 414 -9.66 -5.83 -17.78
C GLY A 414 -8.80 -4.57 -17.67
N LYS A 415 -9.20 -3.60 -16.83
CA LYS A 415 -8.40 -2.39 -16.55
C LYS A 415 -7.06 -2.73 -15.89
N LYS A 416 -7.03 -3.67 -14.95
CA LYS A 416 -5.81 -4.12 -14.29
C LYS A 416 -4.84 -4.81 -15.26
N LEU A 417 -5.36 -5.66 -16.14
CA LEU A 417 -4.56 -6.27 -17.20
C LEU A 417 -3.94 -5.20 -18.12
N LYS A 418 -4.73 -4.19 -18.53
CA LYS A 418 -4.26 -3.09 -19.37
C LYS A 418 -3.16 -2.26 -18.69
N TRP A 419 -3.35 -1.86 -17.43
CA TRP A 419 -2.45 -0.90 -16.78
C TRP A 419 -1.27 -1.54 -16.06
N PHE A 420 -1.42 -2.76 -15.55
CA PHE A 420 -0.41 -3.43 -14.72
C PHE A 420 0.13 -4.71 -15.37
N GLY A 421 -0.48 -5.19 -16.45
CA GLY A 421 -0.11 -6.42 -17.15
C GLY A 421 -0.60 -7.70 -16.49
N GLN A 422 -1.40 -7.60 -15.42
CA GLN A 422 -1.97 -8.74 -14.69
C GLN A 422 -3.38 -8.40 -14.19
N SER A 423 -4.36 -9.27 -14.46
CA SER A 423 -5.73 -9.12 -13.96
C SER A 423 -5.85 -9.33 -12.46
N GLN A 424 -5.01 -10.23 -11.90
CA GLN A 424 -5.08 -10.68 -10.50
C GLN A 424 -4.30 -9.81 -9.52
N THR A 425 -3.68 -8.74 -9.98
CA THR A 425 -2.95 -7.85 -9.08
C THR A 425 -3.90 -7.18 -8.09
N LEU A 426 -3.40 -6.92 -6.88
CA LEU A 426 -4.09 -6.08 -5.90
C LEU A 426 -4.01 -4.58 -6.27
N GLN A 427 -3.19 -4.23 -7.27
CA GLN A 427 -2.98 -2.85 -7.72
C GLN A 427 -4.25 -2.22 -8.30
N THR A 428 -4.51 -0.97 -7.90
CA THR A 428 -5.57 -0.11 -8.41
C THR A 428 -5.11 1.35 -8.41
N ASP A 429 -5.82 2.22 -9.13
CA ASP A 429 -5.64 3.66 -9.02
C ASP A 429 -6.23 4.17 -7.69
N TYR A 430 -5.41 4.87 -6.90
CA TYR A 430 -5.78 5.31 -5.56
C TYR A 430 -6.98 6.26 -5.57
N ILE A 431 -6.90 7.36 -6.31
CA ILE A 431 -7.93 8.41 -6.27
C ILE A 431 -9.25 7.89 -6.84
N THR A 432 -9.21 7.13 -7.93
CA THR A 432 -10.41 6.51 -8.51
C THR A 432 -11.07 5.56 -7.51
N TYR A 433 -10.29 4.68 -6.86
CA TYR A 433 -10.81 3.75 -5.86
C TYR A 433 -11.42 4.47 -4.66
N MET A 434 -10.70 5.47 -4.12
CA MET A 434 -11.16 6.25 -2.98
C MET A 434 -12.40 7.08 -3.30
N ASP A 435 -12.50 7.63 -4.52
CA ASP A 435 -13.69 8.37 -4.95
C ASP A 435 -14.90 7.46 -5.18
N GLU A 436 -14.71 6.23 -5.67
CA GLU A 436 -15.79 5.23 -5.78
C GLU A 436 -16.38 4.91 -4.41
N LEU A 437 -15.53 4.51 -3.45
CA LEU A 437 -15.97 4.22 -2.08
C LEU A 437 -16.55 5.45 -1.40
N GLY A 438 -15.92 6.61 -1.57
CA GLY A 438 -16.39 7.88 -1.04
C GLY A 438 -17.77 8.25 -1.59
N SER A 439 -18.08 7.88 -2.84
CA SER A 439 -19.40 8.10 -3.43
C SER A 439 -20.47 7.22 -2.79
N PHE A 440 -20.17 5.95 -2.51
CA PHE A 440 -21.12 5.02 -1.87
C PHE A 440 -21.58 5.46 -0.48
N ILE A 441 -20.75 6.19 0.24
CA ILE A 441 -21.06 6.70 1.59
C ILE A 441 -21.37 8.20 1.62
N GLY A 442 -21.41 8.88 0.47
CA GLY A 442 -21.68 10.31 0.38
C GLY A 442 -20.58 11.20 0.99
N ALA A 443 -19.34 10.75 1.03
CA ALA A 443 -18.18 11.47 1.57
C ALA A 443 -17.17 11.93 0.50
N LYS A 444 -17.40 11.64 -0.78
CA LYS A 444 -16.57 12.14 -1.89
C LYS A 444 -16.63 13.68 -1.92
N PRO A 445 -15.48 14.38 -1.91
CA PRO A 445 -15.45 15.84 -2.01
C PRO A 445 -16.11 16.37 -3.29
N ASN A 446 -17.10 17.25 -3.14
CA ASN A 446 -17.72 17.95 -4.27
C ASN A 446 -16.85 19.14 -4.70
N ILE A 447 -15.92 18.89 -5.63
CA ILE A 447 -14.94 19.88 -6.08
C ILE A 447 -15.60 21.13 -6.71
N PRO A 448 -16.58 21.02 -7.63
CA PRO A 448 -17.27 22.21 -8.16
C PRO A 448 -17.93 23.06 -7.06
N TRP A 449 -18.55 22.42 -6.07
CA TRP A 449 -19.16 23.13 -4.95
C TRP A 449 -18.12 23.82 -4.06
N LEU A 450 -16.97 23.20 -3.84
CA LEU A 450 -15.85 23.83 -3.13
C LEU A 450 -15.34 25.07 -3.88
N PHE A 451 -15.23 25.03 -5.21
CA PHE A 451 -14.83 26.20 -5.99
C PHE A 451 -15.79 27.39 -5.81
N LEU A 452 -17.08 27.13 -5.56
CA LEU A 452 -18.08 28.17 -5.32
C LEU A 452 -18.08 28.70 -3.88
N THR A 453 -17.78 27.87 -2.89
CA THR A 453 -17.99 28.17 -1.46
C THR A 453 -16.71 28.42 -0.67
N ASP A 454 -15.61 27.76 -1.03
CA ASP A 454 -14.29 27.91 -0.43
C ASP A 454 -13.20 27.67 -1.50
N PRO A 455 -12.98 28.65 -2.40
CA PRO A 455 -12.07 28.47 -3.54
C PRO A 455 -10.62 28.24 -3.12
N GLN A 456 -10.20 28.74 -1.94
CA GLN A 456 -8.87 28.47 -1.41
C GLN A 456 -8.71 26.98 -1.11
N LEU A 457 -9.68 26.38 -0.42
CA LEU A 457 -9.68 24.95 -0.16
C LEU A 457 -9.83 24.13 -1.44
N ALA A 458 -10.67 24.57 -2.39
CA ALA A 458 -10.86 23.89 -3.67
C ALA A 458 -9.56 23.72 -4.46
N LEU A 459 -8.74 24.78 -4.50
CA LEU A 459 -7.43 24.75 -5.17
C LEU A 459 -6.49 23.75 -4.51
N GLU A 460 -6.39 23.73 -3.19
CA GLU A 460 -5.54 22.76 -2.46
C GLU A 460 -6.05 21.32 -2.61
N VAL A 461 -7.36 21.12 -2.61
CA VAL A 461 -7.96 19.78 -2.76
C VAL A 461 -7.72 19.22 -4.18
N PHE A 462 -7.82 20.06 -5.20
CA PHE A 462 -7.72 19.61 -6.60
C PHE A 462 -6.29 19.59 -7.15
N PHE A 463 -5.51 20.66 -6.92
CA PHE A 463 -4.14 20.79 -7.44
C PHE A 463 -3.07 20.38 -6.43
N GLY A 464 -3.39 20.34 -5.15
CA GLY A 464 -2.48 19.90 -4.10
C GLY A 464 -2.50 18.37 -3.88
N PRO A 465 -1.77 17.90 -2.84
CA PRO A 465 -1.78 16.52 -2.42
C PRO A 465 -3.19 15.99 -2.17
N CYS A 466 -3.50 14.78 -2.67
CA CYS A 466 -4.73 14.06 -2.31
C CYS A 466 -4.61 13.44 -0.91
N SER A 467 -4.45 14.29 0.10
CA SER A 467 -4.23 13.89 1.49
C SER A 467 -5.48 13.25 2.13
N PRO A 468 -5.31 12.34 3.10
CA PRO A 468 -6.40 11.61 3.76
C PRO A 468 -7.52 12.51 4.29
N TYR A 469 -7.16 13.69 4.80
CA TYR A 469 -8.08 14.69 5.36
C TYR A 469 -9.26 14.99 4.43
N GLN A 470 -9.04 14.96 3.11
CA GLN A 470 -10.07 15.21 2.11
C GLN A 470 -11.25 14.24 2.23
N PHE A 471 -11.03 12.99 2.63
CA PHE A 471 -12.08 11.96 2.70
C PHE A 471 -12.94 12.02 3.97
N ARG A 472 -12.60 12.91 4.92
CA ARG A 472 -13.46 13.30 6.05
C ARG A 472 -13.74 14.81 6.03
N LEU A 473 -13.65 15.47 4.87
CA LEU A 473 -13.94 16.90 4.73
C LEU A 473 -15.44 17.19 4.75
N MET A 474 -16.25 16.32 4.13
CA MET A 474 -17.69 16.47 4.02
C MET A 474 -18.40 15.11 4.08
N GLY A 475 -19.73 15.14 4.20
CA GLY A 475 -20.54 13.93 4.32
C GLY A 475 -20.53 13.31 5.72
N PRO A 476 -21.09 12.09 5.86
CA PRO A 476 -21.12 11.36 7.13
C PRO A 476 -19.70 11.05 7.66
N GLY A 477 -19.51 11.24 8.97
CA GLY A 477 -18.21 11.00 9.62
C GLY A 477 -17.15 12.08 9.31
N LYS A 478 -17.57 13.27 8.87
CA LYS A 478 -16.66 14.40 8.66
C LYS A 478 -15.92 14.79 9.94
N TRP A 479 -14.74 15.35 9.77
CA TRP A 479 -13.91 15.88 10.85
C TRP A 479 -13.78 17.40 10.69
N ASP A 480 -14.18 18.16 11.71
CA ASP A 480 -14.16 19.63 11.64
C ASP A 480 -12.76 20.21 11.46
N GLY A 481 -11.72 19.49 11.88
CA GLY A 481 -10.32 19.87 11.66
C GLY A 481 -9.81 19.65 10.22
N ALA A 482 -10.57 18.96 9.35
CA ALA A 482 -10.10 18.55 8.03
C ALA A 482 -9.68 19.73 7.15
N ARG A 483 -10.47 20.81 7.12
CA ARG A 483 -10.13 22.03 6.38
C ARG A 483 -8.78 22.60 6.82
N ASN A 484 -8.59 22.78 8.13
CA ASN A 484 -7.36 23.32 8.67
C ASN A 484 -6.17 22.40 8.38
N ALA A 485 -6.36 21.08 8.53
CA ALA A 485 -5.33 20.10 8.23
C ALA A 485 -4.88 20.17 6.76
N ILE A 486 -5.80 20.25 5.80
CA ILE A 486 -5.46 20.40 4.37
C ILE A 486 -4.66 21.67 4.13
N LEU A 487 -5.11 22.82 4.64
CA LEU A 487 -4.46 24.11 4.39
C LEU A 487 -3.08 24.25 5.07
N THR A 488 -2.78 23.43 6.08
CA THR A 488 -1.52 23.47 6.85
C THR A 488 -0.63 22.25 6.61
N GLN A 489 -0.98 21.36 5.67
CA GLN A 489 -0.21 20.14 5.39
C GLN A 489 1.25 20.43 5.02
N TRP A 490 1.50 21.47 4.21
CA TRP A 490 2.85 21.89 3.85
C TRP A 490 3.65 22.48 5.02
N ASP A 491 2.98 23.06 6.01
CA ASP A 491 3.65 23.53 7.23
C ASP A 491 4.19 22.37 8.04
N ARG A 492 3.36 21.35 8.26
CA ARG A 492 3.80 20.11 8.92
C ARG A 492 4.86 19.37 8.11
N THR A 493 4.82 19.41 6.78
CA THR A 493 5.85 18.79 5.93
C THR A 493 7.21 19.48 6.05
N LEU A 494 7.23 20.82 6.08
CA LEU A 494 8.47 21.61 6.06
C LEU A 494 9.08 21.84 7.45
N LYS A 495 8.26 21.85 8.50
CA LYS A 495 8.70 22.08 9.88
C LYS A 495 9.85 21.16 10.33
N PRO A 496 9.76 19.82 10.23
CA PRO A 496 10.80 18.91 10.76
C PRO A 496 12.10 18.94 9.95
N THR A 497 12.07 19.34 8.67
CA THR A 497 13.25 19.36 7.79
C THR A 497 13.98 20.70 7.81
N ARG A 498 13.29 21.80 8.18
CA ARG A 498 13.87 23.15 8.29
C ARG A 498 14.39 23.44 9.70
N THR A 499 15.34 22.64 10.17
CA THR A 499 15.95 22.80 11.52
C THR A 499 16.94 23.97 11.63
N ARG A 500 17.34 24.55 10.49
CA ARG A 500 18.16 25.77 10.41
C ARG A 500 17.49 26.79 9.51
N ALA A 501 17.06 27.92 10.08
CA ALA A 501 16.42 29.00 9.34
C ALA A 501 17.46 29.99 8.78
N VAL A 502 17.50 30.14 7.46
CA VAL A 502 18.33 31.16 6.77
C VAL A 502 17.46 31.95 5.79
N GLY A 503 16.90 31.28 4.77
CA GLY A 503 15.92 31.86 3.84
C GLY A 503 14.48 31.52 4.23
N GLU A 504 13.50 32.10 3.55
CA GLU A 504 12.07 31.80 3.72
C GLU A 504 11.75 30.35 3.31
N ALA A 505 10.76 29.74 3.97
CA ALA A 505 10.28 28.43 3.58
C ALA A 505 9.56 28.53 2.23
N LYS A 506 10.00 27.74 1.25
CA LYS A 506 9.33 27.65 -0.05
C LYS A 506 8.24 26.59 0.05
N ARG A 507 7.01 26.97 -0.28
CA ARG A 507 5.88 26.06 -0.46
C ARG A 507 5.64 25.84 -1.96
N PRO A 508 5.17 24.65 -2.39
CA PRO A 508 4.84 24.44 -3.77
C PRO A 508 3.62 25.26 -4.17
N GLN A 509 3.63 25.75 -5.41
CA GLN A 509 2.54 26.55 -6.01
C GLN A 509 2.10 25.91 -7.34
N PRO A 510 1.55 24.68 -7.32
CA PRO A 510 1.32 23.89 -8.53
C PRO A 510 0.36 24.58 -9.51
N PHE A 511 -0.72 25.18 -9.01
CA PHE A 511 -1.66 25.95 -9.84
C PHE A 511 -1.00 27.14 -10.53
N TYR A 512 -0.21 27.93 -9.80
CA TYR A 512 0.50 29.09 -10.35
C TYR A 512 1.57 28.68 -11.37
N ASN A 513 2.27 27.56 -11.12
CA ASN A 513 3.24 27.02 -12.06
C ASN A 513 2.57 26.54 -13.35
N LEU A 514 1.42 25.86 -13.24
CA LEU A 514 0.62 25.45 -14.40
C LEU A 514 0.14 26.67 -15.20
N LEU A 515 -0.38 27.71 -14.53
CA LEU A 515 -0.78 28.95 -15.18
C LEU A 515 0.39 29.58 -15.94
N LYS A 516 1.59 29.68 -15.33
CA LYS A 516 2.78 30.21 -16.01
C LYS A 516 3.14 29.41 -17.27
N ILE A 517 3.08 28.07 -17.19
CA ILE A 517 3.38 27.18 -18.32
C ILE A 517 2.34 27.32 -19.44
N LEU A 518 1.07 27.56 -19.13
CA LEU A 518 0.00 27.70 -20.12
C LEU A 518 -0.09 29.13 -20.69
N LEU A 519 0.21 30.15 -19.89
CA LEU A 519 0.25 31.55 -20.33
C LEU A 519 1.37 31.80 -21.34
N PHE A 520 2.52 31.16 -21.19
CA PHE A 520 3.68 31.39 -22.05
C PHE A 520 3.42 31.01 -23.53
N PRO A 521 2.87 29.82 -23.87
CA PRO A 521 2.46 29.47 -25.23
C PRO A 521 1.34 30.36 -25.78
N VAL A 522 0.37 30.78 -24.95
CA VAL A 522 -0.72 31.66 -25.38
C VAL A 522 -0.20 33.07 -25.69
N LEU A 523 0.71 33.60 -24.88
CA LEU A 523 1.43 34.84 -25.16
C LEU A 523 2.31 34.72 -26.40
N LEU A 524 3.00 33.58 -26.58
CA LEU A 524 3.81 33.32 -27.77
C LEU A 524 2.94 33.26 -29.04
N LEU A 525 1.76 32.63 -28.97
CA LEU A 525 0.78 32.58 -30.05
C LEU A 525 0.19 33.96 -30.35
N ALA A 526 -0.12 34.75 -29.32
CA ALA A 526 -0.64 36.11 -29.49
C ALA A 526 0.40 37.03 -30.16
N VAL A 527 1.67 36.96 -29.74
CA VAL A 527 2.76 37.72 -30.37
C VAL A 527 3.01 37.24 -31.79
N LEU A 528 3.00 35.93 -32.06
CA LEU A 528 3.16 35.39 -33.42
C LEU A 528 2.02 35.79 -34.35
N LEU A 529 0.78 35.95 -33.83
CA LEU A 529 -0.37 36.42 -34.58
C LEU A 529 -0.34 37.94 -34.87
N GLU A 530 0.43 38.74 -34.13
CA GLU A 530 0.66 40.16 -34.45
C GLU A 530 1.69 40.37 -35.57
N PHE A 531 2.51 39.35 -35.88
CA PHE A 531 3.51 39.38 -36.95
C PHE A 531 3.04 38.74 -38.28
N TYR A 532 1.75 38.41 -38.41
CA TYR A 532 1.14 37.87 -39.64
C TYR A 532 0.02 38.76 -40.19
#